data_AF-A0A7G4RF62-F1
#
_entry.id   AF-A0A7G4RF62-F1
#
_cell.length_a   1.000
_cell.length_b   1.000
_cell.length_c   1.000
_cell.angle_alpha   90.00
_cell.angle_beta   90.00
_cell.angle_gamma   90.00
#
_symmetry.space_group_name_H-M   'P 1'
#
loop_
_entity.id
_entity.type
_entity.pdbx_description
1 polymer ?
#
loop_
_entity_poly.entity_id
_entity_poly.type
_entity_poly.pdbx_seq_one_letter_code
_entity_poly.pdbx_strand_id
1 'polypeptide(L)'
;MLDRDDNNLPKTDSNGVTVTRQVKKLTQDPRYRSVDFFDQCAIEPNFKVEQEQITIQASKTPPPMLKVEDLNIPEFLLDELTSDEIVNIANQIISFAYDPLKVAHHLKDLDGVLGKSMQDNQIIPPEHNSLPSHLIAGRGNYIPGSPPPDYQPLKKGRILDTLLLKREELRDVNKNGFIVKFIGFVSSMIADRIVSSGQLFNENKQVNRVLLHGSYTHRLLLEAFAQAVEKGDIDLNIKSGKKLNFVQLLHILVSVKSKNGFSLWEMGLDSVEDSERSSNAPLDSKQYSFSCRSPFVLNSLLLCFGKELGLPNLQTYLLDSHYKSAYEMVLRSKEKMAKAERLPHYSKIDISNERIYERCMEYFSTMAESYGDVGGNSPFTLDELTMLSDDRYISSMWGPSVRIKVSSPQKPGIYTGWMEFFQSKSKEKEPISNQNKKHQRPDSDEDEEQRFNKKKQ
;
A
#
# COMPACT_ATOMS: atom_id res chain seq x y z
N MET A 1 -31.81 -22.50 15.87
CA MET A 1 -31.20 -23.22 14.74
C MET A 1 -31.40 -22.33 13.53
N LEU A 2 -30.38 -21.55 13.18
CA LEU A 2 -30.39 -20.67 12.01
C LEU A 2 -29.48 -21.32 10.98
N ASP A 3 -30.01 -21.47 9.77
CA ASP A 3 -29.34 -22.08 8.63
C ASP A 3 -28.02 -21.37 8.33
N ARG A 4 -26.96 -22.16 8.19
CA ARG A 4 -25.69 -21.74 7.61
C ARG A 4 -25.89 -21.66 6.09
N ASP A 5 -25.76 -20.46 5.54
CA ASP A 5 -25.54 -20.28 4.09
C ASP A 5 -24.13 -20.80 3.74
N ASP A 6 -24.02 -22.10 3.50
CA ASP A 6 -22.81 -22.79 2.99
C ASP A 6 -22.47 -22.42 1.53
N ASN A 7 -23.15 -21.43 0.94
CA ASN A 7 -22.96 -20.96 -0.44
C ASN A 7 -21.82 -19.93 -0.63
N ASN A 8 -21.07 -19.59 0.42
CA ASN A 8 -19.95 -18.64 0.36
C ASN A 8 -18.55 -19.27 0.34
N LEU A 9 -18.46 -20.59 0.15
CA LEU A 9 -17.17 -21.27 0.00
C LEU A 9 -16.61 -21.07 -1.43
N PRO A 10 -15.32 -20.71 -1.60
CA PRO A 10 -14.70 -20.58 -2.91
C PRO A 10 -14.83 -21.91 -3.68
N LYS A 11 -15.42 -21.87 -4.88
CA LYS A 11 -15.31 -22.98 -5.83
C LYS A 11 -13.99 -22.83 -6.59
N THR A 12 -13.05 -23.72 -6.29
CA THR A 12 -11.85 -23.92 -7.10
C THR A 12 -12.23 -24.74 -8.33
N ASP A 13 -12.45 -24.06 -9.46
CA ASP A 13 -12.30 -24.68 -10.76
C ASP A 13 -10.82 -24.60 -11.16
N SER A 14 -10.32 -25.56 -11.93
CA SER A 14 -8.87 -25.81 -12.13
C SER A 14 -8.02 -24.63 -12.63
N ASN A 15 -8.61 -23.49 -12.98
CA ASN A 15 -7.95 -22.33 -13.58
C ASN A 15 -8.23 -20.99 -12.88
N GLY A 16 -8.94 -20.94 -11.74
CA GLY A 16 -9.32 -19.65 -11.10
C GLY A 16 -9.95 -19.77 -9.72
N VAL A 17 -10.04 -18.64 -9.02
CA VAL A 17 -10.77 -18.50 -7.75
C VAL A 17 -11.97 -17.59 -7.95
N THR A 18 -13.17 -18.10 -7.70
CA THR A 18 -14.41 -17.33 -7.85
C THR A 18 -15.04 -17.03 -6.50
N VAL A 19 -15.46 -15.78 -6.32
CA VAL A 19 -16.02 -15.26 -5.09
C VAL A 19 -17.16 -14.28 -5.35
N THR A 20 -18.19 -14.31 -4.51
CA THR A 20 -19.28 -13.32 -4.55
C THR A 20 -19.02 -12.19 -3.56
N ARG A 21 -19.17 -10.94 -4.02
CA ARG A 21 -18.97 -9.73 -3.20
C ARG A 21 -20.06 -8.70 -3.47
N GLN A 22 -20.38 -7.92 -2.43
CA GLN A 22 -21.09 -6.67 -2.61
C GLN A 22 -20.11 -5.66 -3.20
N VAL A 23 -20.46 -5.04 -4.32
CA VAL A 23 -19.63 -4.03 -4.99
C VAL A 23 -20.43 -2.74 -5.11
N LYS A 24 -19.87 -1.65 -4.56
CA LYS A 24 -20.35 -0.29 -4.77
C LYS A 24 -19.75 0.26 -6.06
N LYS A 25 -20.60 0.56 -7.02
CA LYS A 25 -20.24 1.25 -8.27
C LYS A 25 -20.63 2.71 -8.17
N LEU A 26 -19.63 3.58 -8.24
CA LEU A 26 -19.82 5.02 -8.16
C LEU A 26 -20.65 5.49 -9.37
N THR A 27 -21.72 6.23 -9.11
CA THR A 27 -22.41 6.98 -10.15
C THR A 27 -21.73 8.33 -10.22
N GLN A 28 -20.89 8.54 -11.24
CA GLN A 28 -20.30 9.86 -11.49
C GLN A 28 -21.45 10.87 -11.65
N ASP A 29 -21.67 11.75 -10.67
CA ASP A 29 -22.65 12.83 -10.81
C ASP A 29 -21.97 13.98 -11.58
N PRO A 30 -22.31 14.21 -12.86
CA PRO A 30 -21.69 15.26 -13.66
C PRO A 30 -22.02 16.68 -13.17
N ARG A 31 -22.96 16.83 -12.22
CA ARG A 31 -23.35 18.12 -11.63
C ARG A 31 -22.51 18.50 -10.43
N TYR A 32 -21.70 17.58 -9.89
CA TYR A 32 -20.90 17.87 -8.72
C TYR A 32 -19.58 18.54 -9.09
N ARG A 33 -19.62 19.86 -9.23
CA ARG A 33 -18.51 20.73 -9.64
C ARG A 33 -17.92 21.53 -8.46
N SER A 34 -17.83 20.95 -7.26
CA SER A 34 -17.16 21.64 -6.15
C SER A 34 -15.67 21.77 -6.46
N VAL A 35 -15.12 22.98 -6.30
CA VAL A 35 -13.70 23.28 -6.52
C VAL A 35 -12.83 22.77 -5.35
N ASP A 36 -13.41 22.57 -4.15
CA ASP A 36 -12.70 22.04 -2.98
C ASP A 36 -13.19 20.63 -2.62
N PHE A 37 -12.26 19.67 -2.51
CA PHE A 37 -12.51 18.29 -2.12
C PHE A 37 -13.17 18.19 -0.73
N PHE A 38 -12.82 19.07 0.20
CA PHE A 38 -13.32 18.94 1.58
C PHE A 38 -14.81 19.26 1.70
N ASP A 39 -15.34 20.15 0.84
CA ASP A 39 -16.77 20.39 0.74
C ASP A 39 -17.51 19.17 0.17
N GLN A 40 -16.82 18.34 -0.63
CA GLN A 40 -17.33 17.06 -1.14
C GLN A 40 -17.58 16.01 -0.05
N CYS A 41 -16.81 16.07 1.03
CA CYS A 41 -16.96 15.17 2.17
C CYS A 41 -18.30 15.35 2.91
N ALA A 42 -18.93 16.52 2.79
CA ALA A 42 -20.22 16.81 3.40
C ALA A 42 -21.40 16.12 2.69
N ILE A 43 -21.23 15.74 1.42
CA ILE A 43 -22.29 15.15 0.61
C ILE A 43 -22.16 13.64 0.60
N GLU A 44 -23.27 12.92 0.68
CA GLU A 44 -23.28 11.45 0.59
C GLU A 44 -22.91 10.98 -0.84
N PRO A 45 -21.94 10.05 -0.98
CA PRO A 45 -21.58 9.51 -2.30
C PRO A 45 -22.77 8.77 -2.89
N ASN A 46 -22.97 8.94 -4.20
CA ASN A 46 -23.99 8.20 -4.93
C ASN A 46 -23.35 6.94 -5.50
N PHE A 47 -23.95 5.78 -5.20
CA PHE A 47 -23.47 4.50 -5.69
C PHE A 47 -24.61 3.54 -5.93
N LYS A 48 -24.39 2.63 -6.88
CA LYS A 48 -25.20 1.44 -7.04
C LYS A 48 -24.52 0.28 -6.35
N VAL A 49 -25.23 -0.42 -5.48
CA VAL A 49 -24.74 -1.66 -4.87
C VAL A 49 -25.20 -2.83 -5.72
N GLU A 50 -24.27 -3.69 -6.11
CA GLU A 50 -24.54 -4.92 -6.86
C GLU A 50 -23.86 -6.11 -6.19
N GLN A 51 -24.49 -7.28 -6.24
CA GLN A 51 -23.80 -8.54 -5.94
C GLN A 51 -23.08 -8.98 -7.20
N GLU A 52 -21.77 -9.14 -7.11
CA GLU A 52 -20.94 -9.54 -8.24
C GLU A 52 -20.21 -10.83 -7.96
N GLN A 53 -20.23 -11.70 -8.96
CA GLN A 53 -19.36 -12.86 -9.00
C GLN A 53 -18.04 -12.44 -9.66
N ILE A 54 -16.97 -12.47 -8.87
CA ILE A 54 -15.63 -12.04 -9.26
C ILE A 54 -14.76 -13.29 -9.40
N THR A 55 -14.17 -13.49 -10.57
CA THR A 55 -13.27 -14.62 -10.84
C THR A 55 -11.85 -14.11 -11.04
N ILE A 56 -10.97 -14.45 -10.09
CA ILE A 56 -9.54 -14.16 -10.15
C ILE A 56 -8.85 -15.30 -10.87
N GLN A 57 -8.30 -15.02 -12.03
CA GLN A 57 -7.61 -15.98 -12.87
C GLN A 57 -6.59 -15.25 -13.75
N ALA A 58 -5.63 -15.99 -14.29
CA ALA A 58 -4.78 -15.47 -15.35
C ALA A 58 -5.64 -14.94 -16.50
N SER A 59 -5.23 -13.84 -17.12
CA SER A 59 -5.97 -13.30 -18.26
C SER A 59 -6.06 -14.34 -19.39
N LYS A 60 -7.19 -14.36 -20.10
CA LYS A 60 -7.39 -15.22 -21.27
C LYS A 60 -6.54 -14.76 -22.46
N THR A 61 -6.10 -13.51 -22.47
CA THR A 61 -5.14 -13.02 -23.46
C THR A 61 -3.73 -13.46 -23.07
N PRO A 62 -2.88 -13.86 -24.02
CA PRO A 62 -1.50 -14.19 -23.69
C PRO A 62 -0.74 -12.96 -23.15
N PRO A 63 0.28 -13.14 -22.30
CA PRO A 63 1.13 -12.05 -21.85
C PRO A 63 1.83 -11.40 -23.07
N PRO A 64 2.16 -10.10 -23.01
CA PRO A 64 2.94 -9.48 -24.06
C PRO A 64 4.32 -10.15 -24.14
N MET A 65 4.80 -10.36 -25.37
CA MET A 65 6.12 -10.93 -25.61
C MET A 65 7.03 -9.89 -26.23
N LEU A 66 8.24 -9.79 -25.69
CA LEU A 66 9.31 -8.97 -26.20
C LEU A 66 10.18 -9.75 -27.17
N LYS A 67 10.72 -9.05 -28.16
CA LYS A 67 11.75 -9.52 -29.07
C LYS A 67 12.99 -8.64 -28.97
N VAL A 68 14.11 -9.12 -29.49
CA VAL A 68 15.37 -8.37 -29.46
C VAL A 68 15.23 -7.02 -30.16
N GLU A 69 14.52 -7.00 -31.28
CA GLU A 69 14.26 -5.78 -32.04
C GLU A 69 13.39 -4.75 -31.31
N ASP A 70 12.75 -5.09 -30.19
CA ASP A 70 11.92 -4.17 -29.41
C ASP A 70 12.74 -3.38 -28.37
N LEU A 71 14.00 -3.79 -28.12
CA LEU A 71 14.81 -3.34 -27.00
C LEU A 71 16.05 -2.55 -27.41
N ASN A 72 16.36 -1.55 -26.60
CA ASN A 72 17.64 -0.87 -26.51
C ASN A 72 18.43 -1.52 -25.35
N ILE A 73 19.38 -2.39 -25.69
CA ILE A 73 20.23 -3.10 -24.72
C ILE A 73 21.58 -2.38 -24.62
N PRO A 74 21.99 -1.90 -23.44
CA PRO A 74 23.30 -1.30 -23.24
C PRO A 74 24.46 -2.25 -23.58
N GLU A 75 25.50 -1.75 -24.26
CA GLU A 75 26.66 -2.55 -24.69
C GLU A 75 27.35 -3.28 -23.53
N PHE A 76 27.46 -2.66 -22.36
CA PHE A 76 28.12 -3.27 -21.20
C PHE A 76 27.41 -4.53 -20.69
N LEU A 77 26.10 -4.71 -20.95
CA LEU A 77 25.39 -5.95 -20.63
C LEU A 77 25.74 -7.05 -21.64
N LEU A 78 26.08 -6.66 -22.87
CA LEU A 78 26.40 -7.59 -23.96
C LEU A 78 27.80 -8.19 -23.83
N ASP A 79 28.63 -7.66 -22.94
CA ASP A 79 29.92 -8.25 -22.57
C ASP A 79 29.76 -9.60 -21.84
N GLU A 80 28.64 -9.78 -21.11
CA GLU A 80 28.36 -10.98 -20.31
C GLU A 80 27.13 -11.78 -20.78
N LEU A 81 26.19 -11.13 -21.48
CA LEU A 81 24.89 -11.68 -21.86
C LEU A 81 24.62 -11.51 -23.35
N THR A 82 23.94 -12.48 -23.95
CA THR A 82 23.38 -12.33 -25.30
C THR A 82 22.01 -11.64 -25.24
N SER A 83 21.65 -10.91 -26.30
CA SER A 83 20.33 -10.24 -26.39
C SER A 83 19.16 -11.23 -26.20
N ASP A 84 19.30 -12.45 -26.72
CA ASP A 84 18.29 -13.51 -26.57
C ASP A 84 18.10 -13.93 -25.11
N GLU A 85 19.17 -13.96 -24.31
CA GLU A 85 19.10 -14.30 -22.89
C GLU A 85 18.36 -13.22 -22.10
N ILE A 86 18.64 -11.95 -22.40
CA ILE A 86 17.95 -10.81 -21.78
C ILE A 86 16.45 -10.84 -22.13
N VAL A 87 16.11 -11.06 -23.40
CA VAL A 87 14.71 -11.19 -23.84
C VAL A 87 14.02 -12.38 -23.19
N ASN A 88 14.70 -13.53 -23.09
CA ASN A 88 14.15 -14.72 -22.45
C ASN A 88 13.86 -14.47 -20.96
N ILE A 89 14.79 -13.86 -20.23
CA ILE A 89 14.57 -13.48 -18.82
C ILE A 89 13.38 -12.51 -18.71
N ALA A 90 13.33 -11.48 -19.55
CA ALA A 90 12.25 -10.51 -19.54
C ALA A 90 10.87 -11.15 -19.78
N ASN A 91 10.78 -12.04 -20.77
CA ASN A 91 9.53 -12.74 -21.10
C ASN A 91 9.10 -13.71 -19.99
N GLN A 92 10.03 -14.38 -19.30
CA GLN A 92 9.73 -15.20 -18.12
C GLN A 92 9.14 -14.34 -16.99
N ILE A 93 9.75 -13.19 -16.69
CA ILE A 93 9.27 -12.25 -15.67
C ILE A 93 7.87 -11.73 -16.00
N ILE A 94 7.65 -11.26 -17.23
CA ILE A 94 6.34 -10.77 -17.67
C ILE A 94 5.30 -11.88 -17.56
N SER A 95 5.59 -13.06 -18.10
CA SER A 95 4.67 -14.21 -18.06
C SER A 95 4.33 -14.63 -16.62
N PHE A 96 5.31 -14.60 -15.72
CA PHE A 96 5.09 -14.91 -14.30
C PHE A 96 4.17 -13.89 -13.64
N ALA A 97 4.49 -12.60 -13.75
CA ALA A 97 3.71 -11.52 -13.12
C ALA A 97 2.32 -11.35 -13.73
N TYR A 98 2.09 -11.86 -14.94
CA TYR A 98 0.78 -11.82 -15.59
C TYR A 98 -0.24 -12.77 -14.96
N ASP A 99 0.21 -13.77 -14.19
CA ASP A 99 -0.64 -14.77 -13.53
C ASP A 99 -0.74 -14.50 -12.01
N PRO A 100 -1.90 -14.02 -11.51
CA PRO A 100 -2.06 -13.71 -10.10
C PRO A 100 -1.99 -14.94 -9.18
N LEU A 101 -2.34 -16.13 -9.68
CA LEU A 101 -2.29 -17.36 -8.88
C LEU A 101 -0.85 -17.82 -8.68
N LYS A 102 0.01 -17.66 -9.69
CA LYS A 102 1.45 -17.94 -9.57
C LYS A 102 2.13 -16.99 -8.62
N VAL A 103 1.87 -15.69 -8.74
CA VAL A 103 2.41 -14.68 -7.81
C VAL A 103 1.98 -15.00 -6.39
N ALA A 104 0.68 -15.29 -6.18
CA ALA A 104 0.18 -15.63 -4.86
C ALA A 104 0.80 -16.92 -4.29
N HIS A 105 0.96 -17.96 -5.13
CA HIS A 105 1.62 -19.21 -4.72
C HIS A 105 3.04 -18.95 -4.16
N HIS A 106 3.79 -18.06 -4.81
CA HIS A 106 5.16 -17.74 -4.41
C HIS A 106 5.27 -16.84 -3.18
N LEU A 107 4.16 -16.23 -2.74
CA LEU A 107 4.11 -15.43 -1.52
C LEU A 107 3.69 -16.22 -0.27
N LYS A 108 3.27 -17.49 -0.40
CA LYS A 108 2.72 -18.28 0.71
C LYS A 108 3.70 -18.49 1.87
N ASP A 109 4.98 -18.67 1.58
CA ASP A 109 6.00 -18.83 2.62
C ASP A 109 6.17 -17.54 3.44
N LEU A 110 6.22 -16.38 2.78
CA LEU A 110 6.23 -15.09 3.46
C LEU A 110 4.96 -14.87 4.28
N ASP A 111 3.79 -15.22 3.75
CA ASP A 111 2.51 -15.12 4.46
C ASP A 111 2.52 -15.93 5.76
N GLY A 112 2.99 -17.18 5.72
CA GLY A 112 3.08 -18.04 6.89
C GLY A 112 4.04 -17.50 7.96
N VAL A 113 5.23 -17.02 7.54
CA VAL A 113 6.21 -16.41 8.47
C VAL A 113 5.68 -15.10 9.06
N LEU A 114 4.96 -14.30 8.27
CA LEU A 114 4.30 -13.09 8.74
C LEU A 114 3.21 -13.41 9.77
N GLY A 115 2.37 -14.41 9.50
CA GLY A 115 1.31 -14.85 10.42
C GLY A 115 1.87 -15.27 11.77
N LYS A 116 2.91 -16.10 11.77
CA LYS A 116 3.62 -16.49 13.00
C LYS A 116 4.19 -15.27 13.74
N SER A 117 4.85 -14.36 13.01
CA SER A 117 5.44 -13.17 13.61
C SER A 117 4.37 -12.23 14.20
N MET A 118 3.21 -12.09 13.56
CA MET A 118 2.08 -11.33 14.08
C MET A 118 1.52 -11.95 15.36
N GLN A 119 1.39 -13.28 15.40
CA GLN A 119 0.95 -14.02 16.58
C GLN A 119 1.93 -13.85 17.76
N ASP A 120 3.22 -14.05 17.54
CA ASP A 120 4.27 -13.93 18.56
C ASP A 120 4.33 -12.51 19.16
N ASN A 121 3.98 -11.49 18.36
CA ASN A 121 3.97 -10.09 18.77
C ASN A 121 2.59 -9.62 19.28
N GLN A 122 1.64 -10.52 19.53
CA GLN A 122 0.28 -10.22 20.00
C GLN A 122 -0.48 -9.24 19.09
N ILE A 123 -0.20 -9.29 17.78
CA ILE A 123 -0.97 -8.60 16.74
C ILE A 123 -1.97 -9.61 16.22
N ILE A 124 -2.98 -9.89 17.03
CA ILE A 124 -4.01 -10.88 16.72
C ILE A 124 -5.11 -10.19 15.91
N PRO A 125 -5.40 -10.62 14.68
CA PRO A 125 -6.55 -10.12 13.94
C PRO A 125 -7.83 -10.49 14.68
N PRO A 126 -8.83 -9.60 14.82
CA PRO A 126 -10.15 -10.02 15.25
C PRO A 126 -10.71 -11.01 14.21
N GLU A 127 -10.86 -12.29 14.58
CA GLU A 127 -11.11 -13.40 13.63
C GLU A 127 -12.44 -13.29 12.84
N HIS A 128 -13.37 -12.41 13.25
CA HIS A 128 -14.72 -12.37 12.68
C HIS A 128 -15.10 -11.11 11.91
N ASN A 129 -14.39 -9.99 12.00
CA ASN A 129 -14.80 -8.70 11.38
C ASN A 129 -13.62 -7.85 10.86
N SER A 130 -12.59 -8.46 10.26
CA SER A 130 -11.44 -7.71 9.72
C SER A 130 -11.59 -7.31 8.25
N LEU A 131 -12.49 -7.96 7.50
CA LEU A 131 -12.72 -7.70 6.08
C LEU A 131 -13.88 -6.70 5.88
N PRO A 132 -13.83 -5.85 4.85
CA PRO A 132 -14.91 -4.92 4.57
C PRO A 132 -16.16 -5.66 4.09
N SER A 133 -17.35 -5.12 4.42
CA SER A 133 -18.64 -5.68 3.99
C SER A 133 -18.89 -5.58 2.48
N HIS A 134 -18.17 -4.68 1.81
CA HIS A 134 -18.28 -4.41 0.39
C HIS A 134 -16.92 -4.00 -0.20
N LEU A 135 -16.81 -4.10 -1.52
CA LEU A 135 -15.74 -3.51 -2.31
C LEU A 135 -16.26 -2.25 -3.01
N ILE A 136 -15.35 -1.37 -3.38
CA ILE A 136 -15.62 -0.21 -4.25
C ILE A 136 -14.99 -0.52 -5.62
N ALA A 137 -15.77 -0.35 -6.69
CA ALA A 137 -15.26 -0.45 -8.05
C ALA A 137 -14.34 0.74 -8.35
N GLY A 138 -13.07 0.46 -8.64
CA GLY A 138 -12.07 1.44 -9.07
C GLY A 138 -11.89 1.44 -10.58
N ARG A 139 -10.76 1.97 -11.06
CA ARG A 139 -10.39 1.97 -12.48
C ARG A 139 -9.46 0.81 -12.79
N GLY A 140 -10.03 -0.30 -13.26
CA GLY A 140 -9.29 -1.53 -13.55
C GLY A 140 -8.89 -2.34 -12.31
N ASN A 141 -9.32 -1.94 -11.13
CA ASN A 141 -9.03 -2.62 -9.87
C ASN A 141 -10.17 -2.44 -8.86
N TYR A 142 -10.19 -3.28 -7.81
CA TYR A 142 -11.07 -3.09 -6.67
C TYR A 142 -10.36 -2.33 -5.55
N ILE A 143 -11.14 -1.61 -4.76
CA ILE A 143 -10.68 -0.91 -3.56
C ILE A 143 -11.49 -1.49 -2.38
N PRO A 144 -10.87 -1.78 -1.23
CA PRO A 144 -11.64 -2.26 -0.08
C PRO A 144 -12.63 -1.19 0.40
N GLY A 145 -13.81 -1.60 0.84
CA GLY A 145 -14.75 -0.72 1.54
C GLY A 145 -14.20 -0.23 2.89
N SER A 146 -14.95 0.63 3.57
CA SER A 146 -14.62 1.12 4.91
C SER A 146 -14.35 -0.03 5.90
N PRO A 147 -13.46 0.17 6.90
CA PRO A 147 -13.28 -0.82 7.95
C PRO A 147 -14.59 -1.03 8.72
N PRO A 148 -14.89 -2.25 9.17
CA PRO A 148 -16.06 -2.53 10.02
C PRO A 148 -16.09 -1.63 11.27
N PRO A 149 -17.28 -1.29 11.80
CA PRO A 149 -17.42 -0.37 12.95
C PRO A 149 -16.64 -0.81 14.21
N ASP A 150 -16.46 -2.11 14.40
CA ASP A 150 -15.76 -2.73 15.52
C ASP A 150 -14.26 -3.02 15.23
N TYR A 151 -13.74 -2.57 14.09
CA TYR A 151 -12.35 -2.78 13.71
C TYR A 151 -11.37 -2.06 14.65
N GLN A 152 -10.42 -2.82 15.21
CA GLN A 152 -9.34 -2.30 16.04
C GLN A 152 -8.05 -2.13 15.24
N PRO A 153 -7.53 -0.89 15.06
CA PRO A 153 -6.30 -0.68 14.29
C PRO A 153 -5.09 -1.36 14.95
N LEU A 154 -4.19 -1.91 14.13
CA LEU A 154 -3.01 -2.66 14.60
C LEU A 154 -1.73 -1.82 14.81
N LYS A 155 -1.01 -2.00 15.90
CA LYS A 155 0.37 -1.49 16.09
C LYS A 155 1.33 -2.56 15.56
N LYS A 156 1.75 -2.44 14.29
CA LYS A 156 2.42 -3.55 13.57
C LYS A 156 3.93 -3.68 13.76
N GLY A 157 4.58 -2.75 14.47
CA GLY A 157 6.02 -2.82 14.76
C GLY A 157 6.96 -2.94 13.56
N ARG A 158 6.51 -2.65 12.33
CA ARG A 158 7.27 -2.86 11.07
C ARG A 158 7.64 -4.32 10.78
N ILE A 159 6.90 -5.30 11.30
CA ILE A 159 7.23 -6.73 11.14
C ILE A 159 7.46 -7.13 9.68
N LEU A 160 6.56 -6.76 8.77
CA LEU A 160 6.73 -7.10 7.34
C LEU A 160 8.00 -6.48 6.73
N ASP A 161 8.33 -5.25 7.13
CA ASP A 161 9.53 -4.55 6.65
C ASP A 161 10.80 -5.29 7.07
N THR A 162 10.86 -5.73 8.34
CA THR A 162 11.96 -6.53 8.90
C THR A 162 12.08 -7.89 8.21
N LEU A 163 10.95 -8.57 7.97
CA LEU A 163 10.95 -9.88 7.30
C LEU A 163 11.45 -9.78 5.87
N LEU A 164 10.97 -8.79 5.10
CA LEU A 164 11.42 -8.54 3.74
C LEU A 164 12.90 -8.15 3.70
N LEU A 165 13.35 -7.25 4.58
CA LEU A 165 14.76 -6.85 4.68
C LEU A 165 15.69 -8.05 4.88
N LYS A 166 15.32 -8.95 5.80
CA LYS A 166 16.10 -10.17 6.05
C LYS A 166 16.21 -11.06 4.81
N ARG A 167 15.13 -11.17 4.02
CA ARG A 167 15.12 -11.98 2.79
C ARG A 167 15.86 -11.31 1.64
N GLU A 168 15.78 -9.99 1.54
CA GLU A 168 16.52 -9.18 0.58
C GLU A 168 18.03 -9.30 0.82
N GLU A 169 18.46 -9.22 2.09
CA GLU A 169 19.88 -9.32 2.48
C GLU A 169 20.50 -10.66 2.07
N LEU A 170 19.75 -11.76 2.17
CA LEU A 170 20.19 -13.10 1.70
C LEU A 170 20.49 -13.16 0.20
N ARG A 171 20.04 -12.16 -0.57
CA ARG A 171 20.18 -12.06 -2.03
C ARG A 171 21.04 -10.87 -2.45
N ASP A 172 21.85 -10.35 -1.51
CA ASP A 172 22.68 -9.15 -1.66
C ASP A 172 21.89 -7.86 -1.99
N VAL A 173 20.58 -7.85 -1.74
CA VAL A 173 19.70 -6.68 -1.89
C VAL A 173 19.53 -6.00 -0.53
N ASN A 174 19.53 -4.66 -0.47
CA ASN A 174 19.42 -3.89 0.76
C ASN A 174 20.44 -4.26 1.84
N LYS A 175 21.64 -4.66 1.41
CA LYS A 175 22.73 -5.17 2.27
C LYS A 175 23.14 -4.23 3.41
N ASN A 176 22.84 -2.95 3.29
CA ASN A 176 23.10 -1.95 4.33
C ASN A 176 22.06 -1.95 5.46
N GLY A 177 21.05 -2.84 5.42
CA GLY A 177 20.08 -3.03 6.50
C GLY A 177 19.01 -1.93 6.60
N PHE A 178 18.82 -1.12 5.57
CA PHE A 178 17.80 -0.08 5.53
C PHE A 178 17.03 -0.07 4.20
N ILE A 179 15.84 0.52 4.23
CA ILE A 179 15.01 0.81 3.05
C ILE A 179 14.91 2.32 2.87
N VAL A 180 15.14 2.78 1.64
CA VAL A 180 14.91 4.18 1.29
C VAL A 180 13.42 4.44 1.07
N LYS A 181 12.99 5.65 1.42
CA LYS A 181 11.60 6.12 1.32
C LYS A 181 11.54 7.28 0.35
N PHE A 182 10.62 7.21 -0.60
CA PHE A 182 10.34 8.33 -1.48
C PHE A 182 9.33 9.25 -0.79
N ILE A 183 9.79 10.42 -0.36
CA ILE A 183 8.98 11.41 0.38
C ILE A 183 8.47 12.53 -0.52
N GLY A 184 8.78 12.50 -1.80
CA GLY A 184 8.36 13.50 -2.79
C GLY A 184 8.50 12.92 -4.19
N PHE A 185 8.49 13.79 -5.20
CA PHE A 185 8.74 13.37 -6.57
C PHE A 185 10.17 12.81 -6.70
N VAL A 186 10.26 11.62 -7.31
CA VAL A 186 11.52 10.94 -7.64
C VAL A 186 11.46 10.61 -9.12
N SER A 187 12.44 11.10 -9.89
CA SER A 187 12.51 10.80 -11.31
C SER A 187 12.90 9.34 -11.56
N SER A 188 12.49 8.80 -12.70
CA SER A 188 12.87 7.45 -13.14
C SER A 188 14.38 7.22 -13.10
N MET A 189 15.19 8.21 -13.53
CA MET A 189 16.65 8.12 -13.45
C MET A 189 17.18 7.92 -12.03
N ILE A 190 16.59 8.54 -11.00
CA ILE A 190 17.00 8.34 -9.61
C ILE A 190 16.54 6.96 -9.12
N ALA A 191 15.31 6.56 -9.43
CA ALA A 191 14.79 5.25 -9.09
C ALA A 191 15.63 4.12 -9.73
N ASP A 192 15.94 4.22 -11.02
CA ASP A 192 16.80 3.29 -11.77
C ASP A 192 18.15 3.12 -11.09
N ARG A 193 18.79 4.22 -10.66
CA ARG A 193 20.09 4.18 -9.97
C ARG A 193 20.03 3.52 -8.60
N ILE A 194 18.94 3.73 -7.86
CA ILE A 194 18.72 3.08 -6.56
C ILE A 194 18.59 1.57 -6.78
N VAL A 195 17.72 1.15 -7.70
CA VAL A 195 17.47 -0.28 -7.99
C VAL A 195 18.71 -0.97 -8.55
N SER A 196 19.42 -0.35 -9.50
CA SER A 196 20.65 -0.94 -10.06
C SER A 196 21.78 -1.08 -9.05
N SER A 197 21.77 -0.30 -7.96
CA SER A 197 22.72 -0.45 -6.85
C SER A 197 22.39 -1.60 -5.90
N GLY A 198 21.31 -2.36 -6.16
CA GLY A 198 20.83 -3.42 -5.27
C GLY A 198 20.05 -2.89 -4.08
N GLN A 199 19.50 -1.68 -4.15
CA GLN A 199 18.66 -1.09 -3.12
C GLN A 199 17.19 -1.04 -3.59
N LEU A 200 16.27 -1.51 -2.75
CA LEU A 200 14.83 -1.34 -2.94
C LEU A 200 14.30 -0.22 -2.05
N PHE A 201 13.11 0.25 -2.40
CA PHE A 201 12.44 1.37 -1.78
C PHE A 201 11.03 0.99 -1.32
N ASN A 202 10.50 1.79 -0.39
CA ASN A 202 9.09 1.81 -0.07
C ASN A 202 8.54 3.20 -0.42
N GLU A 203 7.36 3.26 -1.03
CA GLU A 203 6.72 4.55 -1.23
C GLU A 203 6.17 5.12 0.08
N ASN A 204 6.32 6.44 0.30
CA ASN A 204 5.76 7.10 1.47
C ASN A 204 4.25 7.32 1.31
N LYS A 205 3.49 6.90 2.32
CA LYS A 205 2.03 6.96 2.48
C LYS A 205 1.35 8.31 2.23
N GLN A 206 2.13 9.37 2.02
CA GLN A 206 1.67 10.75 1.88
C GLN A 206 1.40 11.16 0.42
N VAL A 207 1.75 10.29 -0.54
CA VAL A 207 1.57 10.54 -1.97
C VAL A 207 0.32 9.81 -2.44
N ASN A 208 -0.53 10.53 -3.19
CA ASN A 208 -1.73 10.08 -3.93
C ASN A 208 -1.70 8.61 -4.40
N ARG A 209 -0.54 8.15 -4.91
CA ARG A 209 -0.35 6.78 -5.38
C ARG A 209 -0.42 5.72 -4.30
N VAL A 210 0.16 5.95 -3.12
CA VAL A 210 0.49 4.85 -2.19
C VAL A 210 -0.74 4.13 -1.66
N LEU A 211 -1.90 4.80 -1.62
CA LEU A 211 -3.11 4.14 -1.18
C LEU A 211 -3.54 3.04 -2.17
N LEU A 212 -3.51 3.31 -3.48
CA LEU A 212 -3.92 2.35 -4.52
C LEU A 212 -2.75 1.49 -5.02
N HIS A 213 -1.55 2.05 -5.06
CA HIS A 213 -0.32 1.43 -5.49
C HIS A 213 0.30 0.51 -4.43
N GLY A 214 0.17 0.87 -3.15
CA GLY A 214 0.68 0.10 -2.00
C GLY A 214 2.19 0.28 -1.74
N SER A 215 2.57 0.64 -0.50
CA SER A 215 3.98 0.89 -0.13
C SER A 215 4.92 -0.31 -0.29
N TYR A 216 4.40 -1.54 -0.32
CA TYR A 216 5.18 -2.79 -0.33
C TYR A 216 5.11 -3.53 -1.65
N THR A 217 4.33 -3.05 -2.61
CA THR A 217 3.90 -3.84 -3.78
C THR A 217 5.07 -4.33 -4.63
N HIS A 218 6.00 -3.44 -5.00
CA HIS A 218 7.18 -3.84 -5.76
C HIS A 218 8.05 -4.84 -5.00
N ARG A 219 8.26 -4.65 -3.70
CA ARG A 219 9.05 -5.58 -2.87
C ARG A 219 8.41 -6.96 -2.75
N LEU A 220 7.08 -7.02 -2.64
CA LEU A 220 6.34 -8.28 -2.61
C LEU A 220 6.43 -9.00 -3.97
N LEU A 221 6.28 -8.28 -5.08
CA LEU A 221 6.42 -8.88 -6.40
C LEU A 221 7.85 -9.39 -6.65
N LEU A 222 8.86 -8.63 -6.22
CA LEU A 222 10.26 -9.07 -6.28
C LEU A 222 10.54 -10.27 -5.36
N GLU A 223 9.95 -10.34 -4.16
CA GLU A 223 10.03 -11.55 -3.33
C GLU A 223 9.41 -12.75 -4.04
N ALA A 224 8.29 -12.58 -4.74
CA ALA A 224 7.68 -13.64 -5.54
C ALA A 224 8.60 -14.09 -6.68
N PHE A 225 9.26 -13.17 -7.39
CA PHE A 225 10.28 -13.51 -8.40
C PHE A 225 11.47 -14.26 -7.78
N ALA A 226 11.95 -13.82 -6.62
CA ALA A 226 13.07 -14.47 -5.96
C ALA A 226 12.74 -15.92 -5.58
N GLN A 227 11.55 -16.16 -5.02
CA GLN A 227 11.05 -17.51 -4.73
C GLN A 227 10.89 -18.35 -6.00
N ALA A 228 10.43 -17.75 -7.09
CA ALA A 228 10.29 -18.44 -8.38
C ALA A 228 11.64 -18.84 -8.98
N VAL A 229 12.67 -17.98 -8.86
CA VAL A 229 14.05 -18.30 -9.25
C VAL A 229 14.63 -19.42 -8.39
N GLU A 230 14.33 -19.43 -7.08
CA GLU A 230 14.75 -20.49 -6.16
C GLU A 230 14.10 -21.84 -6.47
N LYS A 231 12.84 -21.83 -6.92
CA LYS A 231 12.08 -23.03 -7.30
C LYS A 231 12.29 -23.48 -8.74
N GLY A 232 12.94 -22.67 -9.58
CA GLY A 232 13.23 -22.98 -10.98
C GLY A 232 12.12 -22.59 -11.97
N ASP A 233 11.14 -21.81 -11.54
CA ASP A 233 10.07 -21.28 -12.41
C ASP A 233 10.55 -20.10 -13.27
N ILE A 234 11.62 -19.41 -12.83
CA ILE A 234 12.36 -18.41 -13.61
C ILE A 234 13.82 -18.85 -13.69
N ASP A 235 14.30 -19.07 -14.90
CA ASP A 235 15.67 -19.47 -15.17
C ASP A 235 16.58 -18.26 -15.39
N LEU A 236 17.59 -18.16 -14.52
CA LEU A 236 18.66 -17.15 -14.58
C LEU A 236 20.02 -17.75 -14.97
N ASN A 237 20.05 -19.01 -15.42
CA ASN A 237 21.25 -19.61 -15.99
C ASN A 237 21.50 -19.01 -17.38
N ILE A 238 22.75 -18.68 -17.65
CA ILE A 238 23.19 -18.13 -18.93
C ILE A 238 24.12 -19.13 -19.63
N LYS A 239 24.29 -19.00 -20.95
CA LYS A 239 25.05 -19.90 -21.85
C LYS A 239 26.48 -20.14 -21.39
N SER A 240 27.08 -19.19 -20.66
CA SER A 240 28.41 -19.34 -20.06
C SER A 240 28.46 -20.36 -18.90
N GLY A 241 27.32 -20.90 -18.47
CA GLY A 241 27.19 -21.79 -17.32
C GLY A 241 27.13 -21.06 -15.97
N LYS A 242 27.19 -19.72 -15.98
CA LYS A 242 26.98 -18.90 -14.77
C LYS A 242 25.49 -18.75 -14.50
N LYS A 243 25.14 -18.52 -13.22
CA LYS A 243 23.79 -18.12 -12.80
C LYS A 243 23.81 -16.65 -12.39
N LEU A 244 22.94 -15.83 -12.96
CA LEU A 244 22.81 -14.43 -12.54
C LEU A 244 22.28 -14.37 -11.11
N ASN A 245 22.87 -13.48 -10.31
CA ASN A 245 22.34 -13.16 -9.00
C ASN A 245 21.17 -12.15 -9.10
N PHE A 246 20.48 -11.94 -7.99
CA PHE A 246 19.28 -11.10 -7.98
C PHE A 246 19.60 -9.61 -8.23
N VAL A 247 20.78 -9.13 -7.81
CA VAL A 247 21.23 -7.76 -8.10
C VAL A 247 21.48 -7.55 -9.60
N GLN A 248 22.05 -8.53 -10.28
CA GLN A 248 22.21 -8.51 -11.74
C GLN A 248 20.86 -8.50 -12.45
N LEU A 249 19.88 -9.28 -11.98
CA LEU A 249 18.51 -9.23 -12.48
C LEU A 249 17.90 -7.82 -12.32
N LEU A 250 18.00 -7.22 -11.13
CA LEU A 250 17.52 -5.85 -10.89
C LEU A 250 18.18 -4.83 -11.83
N HIS A 251 19.49 -4.96 -12.06
CA HIS A 251 20.22 -4.09 -12.97
C HIS A 251 19.72 -4.21 -14.42
N ILE A 252 19.45 -5.44 -14.90
CA ILE A 252 18.84 -5.69 -16.21
C ILE A 252 17.47 -5.03 -16.31
N LEU A 253 16.63 -5.19 -15.28
CA LEU A 253 15.26 -4.68 -15.27
C LEU A 253 15.18 -3.17 -15.48
N VAL A 254 16.11 -2.40 -14.91
CA VAL A 254 16.11 -0.93 -15.03
C VAL A 254 16.97 -0.38 -16.17
N SER A 255 17.99 -1.12 -16.62
CA SER A 255 18.92 -0.63 -17.64
C SER A 255 18.46 -0.91 -19.06
N VAL A 256 17.77 -2.03 -19.30
CA VAL A 256 17.27 -2.38 -20.62
C VAL A 256 15.93 -1.69 -20.83
N LYS A 257 15.81 -0.97 -21.95
CA LYS A 257 14.62 -0.15 -22.25
C LYS A 257 14.03 -0.57 -23.58
N SER A 258 12.72 -0.47 -23.73
CA SER A 258 12.05 -0.57 -25.02
C SER A 258 12.45 0.59 -25.93
N LYS A 259 12.16 0.46 -27.22
CA LYS A 259 12.28 1.56 -28.19
C LYS A 259 11.47 2.81 -27.83
N ASN A 260 10.42 2.66 -27.03
CA ASN A 260 9.58 3.75 -26.54
C ASN A 260 10.10 4.36 -25.23
N GLY A 261 11.22 3.87 -24.68
CA GLY A 261 11.87 4.43 -23.50
C GLY A 261 11.49 3.80 -22.16
N PHE A 262 10.46 2.94 -22.11
CA PHE A 262 10.09 2.20 -20.89
C PHE A 262 11.11 1.11 -20.56
N SER A 263 11.58 1.07 -19.33
CA SER A 263 12.42 0.01 -18.79
C SER A 263 11.69 -1.32 -18.69
N LEU A 264 12.42 -2.44 -18.63
CA LEU A 264 11.83 -3.75 -18.36
C LEU A 264 11.13 -3.81 -16.99
N TRP A 265 11.55 -2.99 -16.02
CA TRP A 265 10.86 -2.78 -14.75
C TRP A 265 9.44 -2.26 -14.99
N GLU A 266 9.30 -1.16 -15.73
CA GLU A 266 8.00 -0.56 -16.09
C GLU A 266 7.12 -1.53 -16.89
N MET A 267 7.72 -2.39 -17.71
CA MET A 267 6.98 -3.37 -18.52
C MET A 267 6.59 -4.62 -17.72
N GLY A 268 7.40 -5.04 -16.76
CA GLY A 268 7.28 -6.33 -16.08
C GLY A 268 6.60 -6.28 -14.72
N LEU A 269 6.74 -5.17 -13.97
CA LEU A 269 6.29 -5.10 -12.58
C LEU A 269 5.77 -3.74 -12.11
N ASP A 270 5.83 -2.72 -12.98
CA ASP A 270 5.33 -1.37 -12.74
C ASP A 270 4.48 -0.84 -13.91
N SER A 271 3.67 -1.74 -14.51
CA SER A 271 2.92 -1.45 -15.74
C SER A 271 1.55 -0.85 -15.47
N VAL A 272 1.31 0.37 -15.94
CA VAL A 272 -0.02 1.02 -15.89
C VAL A 272 -0.97 0.51 -16.98
N GLU A 273 -0.44 -0.02 -18.08
CA GLU A 273 -1.24 -0.47 -19.23
C GLU A 273 -2.23 -1.58 -18.88
N ASP A 274 -1.88 -2.48 -17.94
CA ASP A 274 -2.77 -3.58 -17.56
C ASP A 274 -4.01 -3.10 -16.80
N SER A 275 -3.90 -1.98 -16.09
CA SER A 275 -5.03 -1.30 -15.47
C SER A 275 -5.81 -0.45 -16.49
N GLU A 276 -5.11 0.22 -17.42
CA GLU A 276 -5.72 1.11 -18.42
C GLU A 276 -6.46 0.37 -19.55
N ARG A 277 -6.02 -0.83 -19.94
CA ARG A 277 -6.67 -1.64 -20.99
C ARG A 277 -8.07 -2.14 -20.62
N SER A 278 -8.52 -1.96 -19.38
CA SER A 278 -9.85 -2.38 -18.90
C SER A 278 -11.02 -1.42 -19.23
N SER A 279 -10.88 -0.58 -20.28
CA SER A 279 -11.94 0.09 -21.08
C SER A 279 -12.25 1.57 -20.88
N ASN A 280 -12.96 2.13 -21.88
CA ASN A 280 -13.60 3.44 -21.90
C ASN A 280 -14.71 3.61 -20.83
N ALA A 281 -15.08 2.53 -20.12
CA ALA A 281 -16.05 2.52 -19.02
C ALA A 281 -15.33 2.16 -17.72
N PRO A 282 -14.60 3.11 -17.11
CA PRO A 282 -13.63 2.87 -16.05
C PRO A 282 -14.13 2.09 -14.81
N LEU A 283 -15.44 1.96 -14.61
CA LEU A 283 -16.07 1.37 -13.41
C LEU A 283 -16.77 0.03 -13.69
N ASP A 284 -16.57 -0.58 -14.86
CA ASP A 284 -17.09 -1.91 -15.18
C ASP A 284 -16.11 -3.02 -14.75
N SER A 285 -16.32 -3.51 -13.54
CA SER A 285 -15.58 -4.62 -12.92
C SER A 285 -15.52 -5.91 -13.74
N LYS A 286 -16.46 -6.13 -14.68
CA LYS A 286 -16.44 -7.30 -15.57
C LYS A 286 -15.28 -7.29 -16.55
N GLN A 287 -14.63 -6.15 -16.73
CA GLN A 287 -13.56 -5.94 -17.71
C GLN A 287 -12.17 -5.86 -17.07
N TYR A 288 -12.08 -6.02 -15.74
CA TYR A 288 -10.80 -5.91 -15.04
C TYR A 288 -9.83 -7.04 -15.43
N SER A 289 -8.57 -6.66 -15.63
CA SER A 289 -7.45 -7.57 -15.76
C SER A 289 -6.82 -7.78 -14.38
N PHE A 290 -6.49 -9.02 -14.04
CA PHE A 290 -5.83 -9.36 -12.77
C PHE A 290 -4.31 -9.57 -12.90
N SER A 291 -3.70 -8.97 -13.92
CA SER A 291 -2.23 -9.00 -14.11
C SER A 291 -1.52 -8.27 -12.98
N CYS A 292 -0.62 -8.97 -12.27
CA CYS A 292 0.18 -8.39 -11.18
C CYS A 292 1.34 -7.53 -11.68
N ARG A 293 1.56 -7.42 -13.00
CA ARG A 293 2.51 -6.43 -13.54
C ARG A 293 2.09 -5.01 -13.21
N SER A 294 0.78 -4.77 -13.06
CA SER A 294 0.27 -3.52 -12.51
C SER A 294 0.30 -3.57 -10.98
N PRO A 295 1.06 -2.69 -10.33
CA PRO A 295 1.10 -2.63 -8.87
C PRO A 295 -0.26 -2.22 -8.27
N PHE A 296 -1.08 -1.45 -8.99
CA PHE A 296 -2.46 -1.15 -8.56
C PHE A 296 -3.32 -2.41 -8.48
N VAL A 297 -3.18 -3.29 -9.48
CA VAL A 297 -3.89 -4.57 -9.54
C VAL A 297 -3.35 -5.53 -8.49
N LEU A 298 -2.02 -5.67 -8.34
CA LEU A 298 -1.42 -6.52 -7.31
C LEU A 298 -1.82 -6.08 -5.91
N ASN A 299 -1.75 -4.78 -5.60
CA ASN A 299 -2.20 -4.25 -4.30
C ASN A 299 -3.70 -4.51 -4.08
N SER A 300 -4.54 -4.29 -5.10
CA SER A 300 -5.97 -4.65 -5.05
C SER A 300 -6.18 -6.14 -4.76
N LEU A 301 -5.44 -7.04 -5.43
CA LEU A 301 -5.53 -8.48 -5.20
C LEU A 301 -5.18 -8.84 -3.76
N LEU A 302 -4.08 -8.30 -3.23
CA LEU A 302 -3.63 -8.55 -1.87
C LEU A 302 -4.60 -7.99 -0.82
N LEU A 303 -5.17 -6.80 -1.05
CA LEU A 303 -6.10 -6.14 -0.12
C LEU A 303 -7.50 -6.75 -0.13
N CYS A 304 -8.04 -7.06 -1.31
CA CYS A 304 -9.44 -7.45 -1.48
C CYS A 304 -9.64 -8.97 -1.52
N PHE A 305 -8.62 -9.72 -1.94
CA PHE A 305 -8.76 -11.15 -2.24
C PHE A 305 -7.61 -12.02 -1.69
N GLY A 306 -6.75 -11.48 -0.82
CA GLY A 306 -5.59 -12.22 -0.35
C GLY A 306 -5.98 -13.54 0.36
N LYS A 307 -7.05 -13.55 1.17
CA LYS A 307 -7.58 -14.79 1.80
C LYS A 307 -7.98 -15.83 0.75
N GLU A 308 -8.72 -15.43 -0.28
CA GLU A 308 -9.13 -16.31 -1.38
C GLU A 308 -7.91 -16.86 -2.14
N LEU A 309 -6.84 -16.08 -2.25
CA LEU A 309 -5.57 -16.47 -2.85
C LEU A 309 -4.64 -17.28 -1.91
N GLY A 310 -5.07 -17.55 -0.67
CA GLY A 310 -4.29 -18.27 0.33
C GLY A 310 -3.19 -17.44 0.99
N LEU A 311 -3.37 -16.12 1.07
CA LEU A 311 -2.50 -15.11 1.69
C LEU A 311 -3.25 -14.28 2.76
N PRO A 312 -3.90 -14.90 3.76
CA PRO A 312 -4.74 -14.19 4.72
C PRO A 312 -3.96 -13.24 5.65
N ASN A 313 -2.69 -13.54 5.95
CA ASN A 313 -1.88 -12.73 6.88
C ASN A 313 -1.36 -11.47 6.19
N LEU A 314 -0.90 -11.60 4.94
CA LEU A 314 -0.56 -10.47 4.07
C LEU A 314 -1.78 -9.58 3.84
N GLN A 315 -2.95 -10.16 3.53
CA GLN A 315 -4.18 -9.37 3.39
C GLN A 315 -4.45 -8.56 4.65
N THR A 316 -4.48 -9.20 5.81
CA THR A 316 -4.76 -8.54 7.08
C THR A 316 -3.76 -7.41 7.36
N TYR A 317 -2.47 -7.67 7.17
CA TYR A 317 -1.41 -6.68 7.43
C TYR A 317 -1.51 -5.48 6.48
N LEU A 318 -1.74 -5.73 5.18
CA LEU A 318 -1.79 -4.69 4.16
C LEU A 318 -3.11 -3.91 4.26
N LEU A 319 -4.23 -4.57 4.53
CA LEU A 319 -5.53 -3.94 4.72
C LEU A 319 -5.54 -2.99 5.92
N ASP A 320 -4.93 -3.37 7.05
CA ASP A 320 -4.71 -2.45 8.17
C ASP A 320 -3.86 -1.22 7.75
N SER A 321 -2.84 -1.44 6.91
CA SER A 321 -2.02 -0.34 6.38
C SER A 321 -2.82 0.61 5.50
N HIS A 322 -3.70 0.07 4.66
CA HIS A 322 -4.63 0.81 3.81
C HIS A 322 -5.58 1.63 4.67
N TYR A 323 -6.29 0.99 5.60
CA TYR A 323 -7.24 1.67 6.49
C TYR A 323 -6.59 2.80 7.26
N LYS A 324 -5.42 2.59 7.87
CA LYS A 324 -4.72 3.66 8.57
C LYS A 324 -4.37 4.84 7.67
N SER A 325 -3.96 4.57 6.43
CA SER A 325 -3.56 5.62 5.50
C SER A 325 -4.79 6.42 5.04
N ALA A 326 -5.89 5.74 4.72
CA ALA A 326 -7.17 6.39 4.43
C ALA A 326 -7.73 7.16 5.64
N TYR A 327 -7.61 6.63 6.85
CA TYR A 327 -8.09 7.28 8.07
C TYR A 327 -7.22 8.47 8.50
N GLU A 328 -5.92 8.48 8.18
CA GLU A 328 -5.11 9.70 8.29
C GLU A 328 -5.65 10.82 7.38
N MET A 329 -6.20 10.48 6.21
CA MET A 329 -6.88 11.46 5.35
C MET A 329 -8.23 11.89 5.91
N VAL A 330 -9.02 10.95 6.45
CA VAL A 330 -10.28 11.27 7.15
C VAL A 330 -10.03 12.27 8.28
N LEU A 331 -8.99 12.07 9.08
CA LEU A 331 -8.59 12.98 10.14
C LEU A 331 -8.30 14.38 9.59
N ARG A 332 -7.46 14.50 8.55
CA ARG A 332 -7.13 15.79 7.92
C ARG A 332 -8.36 16.50 7.38
N SER A 333 -9.30 15.76 6.79
CA SER A 333 -10.56 16.33 6.35
C SER A 333 -11.34 16.90 7.52
N LYS A 334 -11.49 16.16 8.61
CA LYS A 334 -12.21 16.63 9.80
C LYS A 334 -11.52 17.82 10.46
N GLU A 335 -10.19 17.84 10.55
CA GLU A 335 -9.43 18.98 11.06
C GLU A 335 -9.66 20.25 10.21
N LYS A 336 -9.63 20.12 8.87
CA LYS A 336 -9.89 21.25 7.97
C LYS A 336 -11.34 21.74 8.08
N MET A 337 -12.31 20.83 8.12
CA MET A 337 -13.73 21.19 8.27
C MET A 337 -14.00 21.87 9.60
N ALA A 338 -13.45 21.35 10.71
CA ALA A 338 -13.60 21.96 12.02
C ALA A 338 -13.03 23.37 12.07
N LYS A 339 -11.86 23.59 11.44
CA LYS A 339 -11.27 24.93 11.31
C LYS A 339 -12.17 25.88 10.50
N ALA A 340 -12.75 25.41 9.40
CA ALA A 340 -13.66 26.21 8.57
C ALA A 340 -14.95 26.59 9.31
N GLU A 341 -15.53 25.64 10.04
CA GLU A 341 -16.74 25.81 10.85
C GLU A 341 -16.47 26.48 12.22
N ARG A 342 -15.21 26.80 12.53
CA ARG A 342 -14.77 27.37 13.82
C ARG A 342 -15.18 26.51 15.03
N LEU A 343 -15.18 25.20 14.84
CA LEU A 343 -15.43 24.23 15.90
C LEU A 343 -14.18 24.08 16.78
N PRO A 344 -14.36 23.79 18.09
CA PRO A 344 -13.23 23.68 19.02
C PRO A 344 -12.37 22.43 18.80
N HIS A 345 -12.89 21.41 18.12
CA HIS A 345 -12.19 20.15 17.89
C HIS A 345 -12.85 19.35 16.75
N TYR A 346 -12.05 18.58 16.00
CA TYR A 346 -12.52 17.77 14.86
C TYR A 346 -13.53 16.67 15.24
N SER A 347 -13.58 16.26 16.51
CA SER A 347 -14.58 15.30 17.02
C SER A 347 -16.01 15.86 17.05
N LYS A 348 -16.18 17.17 16.84
CA LYS A 348 -17.49 17.83 16.72
C LYS A 348 -18.07 17.81 15.30
N ILE A 349 -17.31 17.36 14.31
CA ILE A 349 -17.82 17.19 12.94
C ILE A 349 -18.81 16.02 12.90
N ASP A 350 -20.07 16.34 12.61
CA ASP A 350 -21.19 15.40 12.52
C ASP A 350 -21.24 14.69 11.15
N ILE A 351 -20.12 14.09 10.78
CA ILE A 351 -19.98 13.27 9.58
C ILE A 351 -19.23 12.00 9.95
N SER A 352 -19.76 10.85 9.53
CA SER A 352 -19.15 9.55 9.81
C SER A 352 -17.79 9.42 9.12
N ASN A 353 -16.86 8.70 9.75
CA ASN A 353 -15.56 8.41 9.14
C ASN A 353 -15.71 7.62 7.83
N GLU A 354 -16.71 6.72 7.78
CA GLU A 354 -17.07 5.95 6.59
C GLU A 354 -17.43 6.85 5.40
N ARG A 355 -18.27 7.88 5.61
CA ARG A 355 -18.64 8.79 4.51
C ARG A 355 -17.42 9.50 3.92
N ILE A 356 -16.54 10.01 4.78
CA ILE A 356 -15.31 10.69 4.34
C ILE A 356 -14.37 9.69 3.65
N TYR A 357 -14.26 8.47 4.18
CA TYR A 357 -13.48 7.39 3.56
C TYR A 357 -13.96 7.10 2.13
N GLU A 358 -15.26 6.92 1.92
CA GLU A 358 -15.83 6.61 0.61
C GLU A 358 -15.57 7.75 -0.39
N ARG A 359 -15.70 9.01 0.04
CA ARG A 359 -15.34 10.17 -0.78
C ARG A 359 -13.87 10.22 -1.15
N CYS A 360 -12.98 9.83 -0.23
CA CYS A 360 -11.56 9.70 -0.55
C CYS A 360 -11.32 8.61 -1.61
N MET A 361 -12.01 7.46 -1.51
CA MET A 361 -11.85 6.38 -2.49
C MET A 361 -12.40 6.76 -3.87
N GLU A 362 -13.51 7.50 -3.92
CA GLU A 362 -14.07 8.06 -5.16
C GLU A 362 -13.11 9.07 -5.83
N TYR A 363 -12.52 9.95 -5.04
CA TYR A 363 -11.53 10.89 -5.54
C TYR A 363 -10.33 10.18 -6.15
N PHE A 364 -9.78 9.17 -5.47
CA PHE A 364 -8.62 8.45 -6.00
C PHE A 364 -8.92 7.53 -7.17
N SER A 365 -10.09 6.89 -7.18
CA SER A 365 -10.50 6.07 -8.31
C SER A 365 -10.66 6.90 -9.59
N THR A 366 -11.03 8.18 -9.47
CA THR A 366 -11.12 9.09 -10.64
C THR A 366 -9.79 9.74 -11.00
N MET A 367 -8.81 9.84 -10.10
CA MET A 367 -7.47 10.35 -10.46
C MET A 367 -6.55 9.31 -11.13
N ALA A 368 -6.89 8.03 -11.04
CA ALA A 368 -7.02 7.19 -12.23
C ALA A 368 -6.03 7.37 -13.40
N GLU A 369 -6.43 8.29 -14.27
CA GLU A 369 -5.99 8.42 -15.66
C GLU A 369 -4.67 9.21 -15.81
N SER A 370 -4.09 9.69 -14.70
CA SER A 370 -2.90 10.57 -14.72
C SER A 370 -1.73 10.01 -13.89
N TYR A 371 -1.63 8.68 -13.80
CA TYR A 371 -0.59 7.99 -13.03
C TYR A 371 0.78 7.91 -13.71
N GLY A 372 1.22 8.96 -14.42
CA GLY A 372 2.58 9.03 -14.99
C GLY A 372 3.69 9.16 -13.95
N ASP A 373 3.59 10.15 -13.05
CA ASP A 373 4.64 10.45 -12.04
C ASP A 373 4.34 10.19 -10.55
N VAL A 374 5.26 9.51 -9.84
CA VAL A 374 5.19 9.31 -8.36
C VAL A 374 5.32 10.67 -7.69
N GLY A 375 4.29 11.13 -6.99
CA GLY A 375 4.32 12.41 -6.27
C GLY A 375 3.20 13.39 -6.60
N GLY A 376 2.20 13.03 -7.43
CA GLY A 376 1.11 13.93 -7.80
C GLY A 376 0.42 14.60 -6.61
N ASN A 377 0.20 15.92 -6.71
CA ASN A 377 -0.44 16.71 -5.67
C ASN A 377 -1.91 16.32 -5.52
N SER A 378 -2.30 16.01 -4.27
CA SER A 378 -3.68 15.81 -3.85
C SER A 378 -4.01 16.84 -2.76
N PRO A 379 -5.29 17.04 -2.40
CA PRO A 379 -5.71 17.82 -1.23
C PRO A 379 -5.05 17.36 0.08
N PHE A 380 -4.45 16.17 0.09
CA PHE A 380 -3.82 15.56 1.26
C PHE A 380 -2.29 15.57 1.21
N THR A 381 -1.68 16.03 0.13
CA THR A 381 -0.22 16.09 0.00
C THR A 381 0.33 17.09 1.00
N LEU A 382 1.28 16.66 1.83
CA LEU A 382 1.98 17.54 2.76
C LEU A 382 2.97 18.42 2.00
N ASP A 383 3.25 19.62 2.52
CA ASP A 383 4.29 20.47 1.96
C ASP A 383 5.68 19.84 2.14
N GLU A 384 6.55 20.05 1.15
CA GLU A 384 7.88 19.44 1.11
C GLU A 384 8.73 19.82 2.33
N LEU A 385 8.60 21.06 2.83
CA LEU A 385 9.36 21.53 3.98
C LEU A 385 8.98 20.79 5.27
N THR A 386 7.68 20.54 5.50
CA THR A 386 7.18 19.71 6.59
C THR A 386 7.71 18.29 6.49
N MET A 387 7.86 17.74 5.28
CA MET A 387 8.42 16.41 5.09
C MET A 387 9.92 16.36 5.32
N LEU A 388 10.66 17.37 4.88
CA LEU A 388 12.10 17.46 5.08
C LEU A 388 12.49 17.69 6.54
N SER A 389 11.61 18.30 7.33
CA SER A 389 11.78 18.58 8.77
C SER A 389 11.27 17.46 9.69
N ASP A 390 10.74 16.36 9.14
CA ASP A 390 10.26 15.21 9.91
C ASP A 390 11.44 14.44 10.52
N ASP A 391 11.59 14.55 11.84
CA ASP A 391 12.67 13.95 12.65
C ASP A 391 12.74 12.42 12.59
N ARG A 392 11.68 11.77 12.08
CA ARG A 392 11.64 10.32 11.89
C ARG A 392 12.49 9.85 10.71
N TYR A 393 12.98 10.79 9.89
CA TYR A 393 13.72 10.55 8.66
C TYR A 393 15.06 11.31 8.64
N ILE A 394 16.07 10.71 8.02
CA ILE A 394 17.35 11.35 7.71
C ILE A 394 17.57 11.42 6.19
N SER A 395 18.48 12.31 5.77
CA SER A 395 18.90 12.43 4.37
C SER A 395 19.49 11.13 3.84
N SER A 396 19.38 10.93 2.53
CA SER A 396 20.11 9.90 1.80
C SER A 396 21.05 10.54 0.78
N MET A 397 22.00 9.75 0.27
CA MET A 397 22.92 10.17 -0.79
C MET A 397 22.24 10.39 -2.16
N TRP A 398 21.01 9.92 -2.32
CA TRP A 398 20.27 9.97 -3.59
C TRP A 398 19.49 11.27 -3.80
N GLY A 399 19.52 12.17 -2.81
CA GLY A 399 18.90 13.49 -2.88
C GLY A 399 17.82 13.74 -1.81
N PRO A 400 17.24 14.94 -1.78
CA PRO A 400 16.32 15.37 -0.73
C PRO A 400 14.99 14.59 -0.71
N SER A 401 14.47 14.19 -1.86
CA SER A 401 13.22 13.42 -1.99
C SER A 401 13.34 11.95 -1.57
N VAL A 402 14.55 11.48 -1.28
CA VAL A 402 14.85 10.09 -0.88
C VAL A 402 15.42 10.11 0.53
N ARG A 403 14.75 9.44 1.47
CA ARG A 403 15.10 9.47 2.89
C ARG A 403 15.21 8.09 3.51
N ILE A 404 15.90 8.00 4.65
CA ILE A 404 16.00 6.77 5.45
C ILE A 404 15.19 6.97 6.73
N LYS A 405 14.33 6.00 7.08
CA LYS A 405 13.50 6.09 8.28
C LYS A 405 14.26 5.61 9.51
N VAL A 406 14.60 6.51 10.42
CA VAL A 406 15.40 6.22 11.64
C VAL A 406 14.59 6.09 12.91
N SER A 407 13.32 6.53 12.91
CA SER A 407 12.47 6.39 14.09
C SER A 407 12.39 4.94 14.58
N SER A 408 12.42 4.74 15.90
CA SER A 408 12.22 3.41 16.48
C SER A 408 10.84 2.85 16.12
N PRO A 409 10.69 1.53 15.93
CA PRO A 409 9.39 0.92 15.78
C PRO A 409 8.52 1.20 17.02
N GLN A 410 7.23 1.48 16.80
CA GLN A 410 6.27 1.49 17.89
C GLN A 410 6.16 0.07 18.47
N LYS A 411 5.94 -0.02 19.79
CA LYS A 411 5.68 -1.31 20.44
C LYS A 411 4.50 -2.00 19.73
N PRO A 412 4.65 -3.28 19.33
CA PRO A 412 3.57 -4.06 18.76
C PRO A 412 2.32 -4.13 19.65
N GLY A 413 1.16 -4.35 19.04
CA GLY A 413 -0.12 -4.51 19.75
C GLY A 413 -1.31 -3.97 18.95
N ILE A 414 -2.28 -3.39 19.64
CA ILE A 414 -3.51 -2.85 19.06
C ILE A 414 -3.82 -1.45 19.61
N TYR A 415 -4.56 -0.66 18.84
CA TYR A 415 -5.28 0.52 19.30
C TYR A 415 -6.67 0.08 19.76
N THR A 416 -7.19 0.69 20.83
CA THR A 416 -8.55 0.47 21.37
C THR A 416 -9.64 0.86 20.37
N GLY A 417 -9.33 1.78 19.43
CA GLY A 417 -10.20 2.15 18.32
C GLY A 417 -9.61 3.27 17.47
N TRP A 418 -10.38 3.74 16.48
CA TRP A 418 -9.94 4.80 15.57
C TRP A 418 -9.65 6.14 16.26
N MET A 419 -10.32 6.45 17.38
CA MET A 419 -10.07 7.70 18.10
C MET A 419 -8.70 7.72 18.77
N GLU A 420 -8.27 6.62 19.40
CA GLU A 420 -6.89 6.51 19.93
C GLU A 420 -5.87 6.63 18.79
N PHE A 421 -6.18 6.01 17.63
CA PHE A 421 -5.35 6.17 16.45
C PHE A 421 -5.25 7.63 16.00
N PHE A 422 -6.37 8.36 15.92
CA PHE A 422 -6.36 9.79 15.58
C PHE A 422 -5.56 10.63 16.57
N GLN A 423 -5.75 10.43 17.86
CA GLN A 423 -4.98 11.14 18.90
C GLN A 423 -3.48 10.83 18.83
N SER A 424 -3.09 9.65 18.36
CA SER A 424 -1.68 9.31 18.14
C SER A 424 -1.05 10.02 16.93
N LYS A 425 -1.86 10.66 16.09
CA LYS A 425 -1.46 11.31 14.83
C LYS A 425 -1.67 12.82 14.84
N SER A 426 -2.74 13.30 15.47
CA SER A 426 -3.05 14.71 15.54
C SER A 426 -2.14 15.44 16.52
N LYS A 427 -1.84 16.70 16.22
CA LYS A 427 -1.21 17.64 17.16
C LYS A 427 -2.24 18.21 18.14
N GLU A 428 -3.53 18.18 17.78
CA GLU A 428 -4.65 18.64 18.59
C GLU A 428 -5.14 17.47 19.45
N LYS A 429 -4.76 17.47 20.73
CA LYS A 429 -5.27 16.47 21.68
C LYS A 429 -6.65 16.88 22.16
N GLU A 430 -7.56 15.93 22.18
CA GLU A 430 -8.89 16.16 22.72
C GLU A 430 -8.77 16.62 24.19
N PRO A 431 -9.48 17.68 24.60
CA PRO A 431 -9.45 18.11 25.99
C PRO A 431 -9.99 16.96 26.85
N ILE A 432 -9.17 16.50 27.79
CA ILE A 432 -9.53 15.42 28.71
C ILE A 432 -10.85 15.79 29.38
N SER A 433 -11.88 14.97 29.18
CA SER A 433 -13.14 15.09 29.90
C SER A 433 -12.85 15.08 31.40
N ASN A 434 -13.12 16.20 32.06
CA ASN A 434 -12.94 16.41 33.51
C ASN A 434 -13.91 15.56 34.37
N GLN A 435 -14.24 14.33 33.96
CA GLN A 435 -15.14 13.45 34.72
C GLN A 435 -14.43 12.56 35.74
N ASN A 436 -13.09 12.45 35.72
CA ASN A 436 -12.34 11.63 36.71
C ASN A 436 -11.46 12.43 37.69
N LYS A 437 -11.66 13.74 37.85
CA LYS A 437 -11.03 14.54 38.93
C LYS A 437 -11.94 14.73 40.15
N LYS A 438 -12.92 13.86 40.37
CA LYS A 438 -13.63 13.75 41.65
C LYS A 438 -13.27 12.42 42.30
N HIS A 439 -12.21 12.47 43.09
CA HIS A 439 -11.73 11.52 44.12
C HIS A 439 -10.21 11.35 44.06
N GLN A 440 -9.48 12.48 44.11
CA GLN A 440 -8.22 12.50 44.87
C GLN A 440 -8.52 13.31 46.12
N ARG A 441 -8.48 12.64 47.28
CA ARG A 441 -8.37 13.32 48.57
C ARG A 441 -7.08 14.14 48.53
N PRO A 442 -7.06 15.37 49.06
CA PRO A 442 -5.80 16.05 49.29
C PRO A 442 -5.09 15.31 50.42
N ASP A 443 -3.94 14.70 50.10
CA ASP A 443 -2.96 14.36 51.11
C ASP A 443 -2.35 15.67 51.64
N SER A 444 -2.33 15.74 52.97
CA SER A 444 -1.59 16.62 53.86
C SER A 444 -0.53 17.53 53.26
N ASP A 445 -0.58 18.82 53.61
CA ASP A 445 0.61 19.62 53.88
C ASP A 445 0.36 20.40 55.20
N GLU A 446 0.77 19.78 56.30
CA GLU A 446 1.34 20.53 57.42
C GLU A 446 2.67 21.10 56.91
N ASP A 447 2.77 22.42 56.77
CA ASP A 447 4.04 23.19 56.83
C ASP A 447 3.73 24.69 56.69
N GLU A 448 2.93 25.22 57.62
CA GLU A 448 2.94 26.64 57.97
C GLU A 448 3.84 26.82 59.18
N GLU A 449 5.15 27.03 58.98
CA GLU A 449 5.94 27.95 59.80
C GLU A 449 7.37 28.09 59.24
N GLN A 450 7.93 29.29 59.41
CA GLN A 450 9.31 29.69 59.06
C GLN A 450 9.56 30.19 57.64
N ARG A 451 8.97 31.33 57.26
CA ARG A 451 9.70 32.33 56.46
C ARG A 451 9.43 33.78 56.88
N PHE A 452 10.45 34.31 57.57
CA PHE A 452 10.94 35.70 57.51
C PHE A 452 10.17 36.81 58.23
N ASN A 453 10.63 37.05 59.46
CA ASN A 453 10.67 38.36 60.10
C ASN A 453 11.94 39.13 59.64
N LYS A 454 11.82 40.47 59.54
CA LYS A 454 12.81 41.53 59.14
C LYS A 454 12.90 41.80 57.62
N LYS A 455 12.64 43.01 57.09
CA LYS A 455 12.76 44.37 57.67
C LYS A 455 12.09 45.45 56.77
N LYS A 456 11.77 46.60 57.40
CA LYS A 456 11.11 47.87 56.98
C LYS A 456 9.60 47.86 57.26
N GLN A 457 9.05 48.64 58.18
CA GLN A 457 9.48 49.81 58.94
C GLN A 457 9.02 49.69 60.39
#